data_AF-A0A1F6KL87-F1
#
_entry.id   AF-A0A1F6KL87-F1
#
_cell.length_a   1.000
_cell.length_b   1.000
_cell.length_c   1.000
_cell.angle_alpha   90.00
_cell.angle_beta   90.00
_cell.angle_gamma   90.00
#
_symmetry.space_group_name_H-M   'P 1'
#
loop_
_entity.id
_entity.type
_entity.pdbx_description
1 polymer ?
#
loop_
_entity_poly.entity_id
_entity_poly.type
_entity_poly.pdbx_seq_one_letter_code
_entity_poly.pdbx_strand_id
1 'polypeptide(L)' 'MKNWFVTWDREEYKEWAAPISGGYLLLIVRKEKGRHLCVKAKLKMGTKGLPSVSIIEEVYLPTTEEASRQISNWKKK' A
#
# COMPACT_ATOMS: atom_id res chain seq x y z
N MET A 1 6.74 -12.81 -8.59
CA MET A 1 6.01 -12.18 -7.46
C MET A 1 7.00 -11.35 -6.65
N LYS A 2 6.60 -10.18 -6.17
CA LYS A 2 7.48 -9.35 -5.34
C LYS A 2 7.53 -9.89 -3.90
N ASN A 3 8.66 -9.68 -3.23
CA ASN A 3 8.82 -10.03 -1.82
C ASN A 3 8.17 -8.96 -0.94
N TRP A 4 6.87 -9.11 -0.71
CA TRP A 4 6.10 -8.25 0.16
C TRP A 4 6.37 -8.58 1.63
N PHE A 5 6.59 -7.56 2.44
CA PHE A 5 6.64 -7.67 3.90
C PHE A 5 5.70 -6.65 4.53
N VAL A 6 5.23 -6.93 5.73
CA VAL A 6 4.35 -6.05 6.49
C VAL A 6 5.21 -4.98 7.16
N THR A 7 4.86 -3.71 6.97
CA THR A 7 5.50 -2.57 7.65
C THR A 7 4.65 -2.06 8.81
N TRP A 8 3.31 -2.12 8.67
CA TRP A 8 2.36 -1.77 9.72
C TRP A 8 1.18 -2.74 9.74
N ASP A 9 0.77 -3.15 10.94
CA ASP A 9 -0.37 -4.05 11.17
C ASP A 9 -1.22 -3.58 12.35
N ARG A 10 -2.16 -2.68 12.07
CA ARG A 10 -3.19 -2.21 13.01
C ARG A 10 -4.57 -2.53 12.43
N GLU A 11 -5.60 -2.51 13.28
CA GLU A 11 -6.98 -2.78 12.83
C GLU A 11 -7.44 -1.72 11.81
N GLU A 12 -7.13 -0.45 12.11
CA GLU A 12 -7.49 0.70 11.28
C GLU A 12 -6.53 0.98 10.12
N TYR A 13 -5.34 0.40 10.15
CA TYR A 13 -4.28 0.67 9.19
C TYR A 13 -3.36 -0.53 8.98
N LYS A 14 -3.25 -1.00 7.73
CA LYS A 14 -2.26 -2.01 7.34
C LYS A 14 -1.45 -1.53 6.16
N GLU A 15 -0.15 -1.81 6.19
CA GLU A 15 0.77 -1.45 5.13
C GLU A 15 1.71 -2.61 4.81
N TRP A 16 1.94 -2.81 3.52
CA TRP A 16 2.94 -3.71 2.98
C TRP A 16 3.91 -2.95 2.10
N ALA A 17 5.18 -3.33 2.17
CA ALA A 17 6.21 -2.82 1.29
C ALA A 17 6.84 -3.98 0.49
N ALA A 18 7.25 -3.68 -0.74
CA ALA A 18 8.10 -4.55 -1.54
C ALA A 18 9.26 -3.72 -2.10
N PRO A 19 10.52 -4.19 -1.98
CA PRO A 19 11.66 -3.46 -2.47
C PRO A 19 11.61 -3.35 -4.00
N ILE A 20 12.02 -2.20 -4.50
CA ILE A 20 12.22 -1.91 -5.93
C ILE A 20 13.48 -1.07 -6.10
N SER A 21 14.00 -0.96 -7.31
CA SER A 21 15.12 -0.04 -7.57
C SER A 21 14.76 1.40 -7.16
N GLY A 22 15.57 1.98 -6.28
CA GLY A 22 15.41 3.34 -5.75
C GLY A 22 14.35 3.52 -4.65
N GLY A 23 13.82 2.44 -4.05
CA GLY A 23 12.93 2.53 -2.89
C GLY A 23 11.97 1.36 -2.74
N TYR A 24 10.69 1.66 -2.50
CA TYR A 24 9.67 0.65 -2.20
C TYR A 24 8.38 0.88 -2.99
N LEU A 25 7.72 -0.22 -3.34
CA LEU A 25 6.30 -0.21 -3.68
C LEU A 25 5.52 -0.42 -2.38
N LEU A 26 4.55 0.45 -2.11
CA LEU A 26 3.69 0.41 -0.93
C LEU A 26 2.28 -0.01 -1.33
N LEU A 27 1.67 -0.84 -0.51
CA LEU A 27 0.25 -1.12 -0.51
C LEU A 27 -0.30 -0.78 0.87
N ILE A 28 -1.33 0.05 0.92
CA ILE A 28 -1.92 0.55 2.16
C ILE A 28 -3.40 0.23 2.15
N VAL A 29 -3.93 -0.20 3.30
CA VAL A 29 -5.36 -0.23 3.61
C VAL A 29 -5.58 0.61 4.85
N ARG A 30 -6.43 1.63 4.73
CA ARG A 30 -6.89 2.46 5.85
C ARG A 30 -8.40 2.33 6.00
N LYS A 31 -8.84 1.92 7.18
CA LYS A 31 -10.25 1.90 7.56
C LYS A 31 -10.72 3.34 7.75
N GLU A 32 -11.81 3.70 7.08
CA GLU A 32 -12.51 4.97 7.24
C GLU A 32 -13.95 4.71 7.69
N LYS A 33 -14.68 5.76 8.06
CA LYS A 33 -16.08 5.63 8.48
C LYS A 33 -16.93 5.09 7.32
N GLY A 34 -17.32 3.82 7.41
CA GLY A 34 -18.19 3.14 6.44
C GLY A 34 -17.52 2.67 5.14
N ARG A 35 -16.18 2.72 5.04
CA ARG A 35 -15.42 2.29 3.85
C ARG A 35 -13.94 2.06 4.16
N HIS A 36 -13.20 1.60 3.17
CA HIS A 36 -11.75 1.38 3.23
C HIS A 36 -11.08 2.11 2.07
N LEU A 37 -10.05 2.88 2.39
CA LEU A 37 -9.14 3.44 1.39
C LEU A 37 -8.01 2.43 1.14
N CYS A 38 -7.88 1.99 -0.10
CA CYS A 38 -6.76 1.18 -0.57
C CYS A 38 -5.86 2.02 -1.46
N VAL A 39 -4.56 2.05 -1.18
CA VAL A 39 -3.58 2.84 -1.95
C VAL A 39 -2.45 1.95 -2.41
N LYS A 40 -2.08 2.08 -3.68
CA LYS A 40 -0.83 1.59 -4.25
C LYS A 40 0.05 2.79 -4.54
N ALA A 41 1.23 2.85 -3.93
CA ALA A 41 2.14 3.98 -4.06
C ALA A 41 3.58 3.54 -4.29
N LYS A 42 4.42 4.44 -4.78
CA LYS A 42 5.87 4.29 -4.86
C LYS A 42 6.52 5.24 -3.87
N LEU A 43 7.26 4.69 -2.92
CA LEU A 43 8.18 5.41 -2.07
C LEU A 43 9.54 5.47 -2.77
N LYS A 44 9.99 6.65 -3.15
CA LYS A 44 11.31 6.88 -3.75
C LYS A 44 12.23 7.46 -2.69
N MET A 45 13.38 6.84 -2.49
CA MET A 45 14.42 7.36 -1.60
C MET A 45 15.21 8.41 -2.39
N GLY A 46 15.05 9.68 -2.04
CA GLY A 46 15.75 10.79 -2.71
C GLY A 46 17.25 10.82 -2.39
N THR A 47 18.02 11.51 -3.22
CA THR A 47 19.49 11.67 -3.05
C THR A 47 19.90 12.49 -1.82
N LYS A 48 18.97 13.25 -1.22
CA LYS A 48 19.20 14.04 0.00
C LYS A 48 18.52 13.45 1.25
N GLY A 49 18.17 12.16 1.21
CA GLY A 49 17.56 11.46 2.35
C GLY A 49 16.08 11.76 2.59
N LEU A 50 15.46 12.69 1.84
CA LEU A 50 14.02 12.93 1.92
C LEU A 50 13.26 11.94 1.03
N PRO A 51 12.42 11.07 1.61
CA PRO A 51 11.56 10.20 0.84
C PRO A 51 10.47 11.02 0.12
N SER A 52 10.15 10.64 -1.12
CA SER A 52 8.97 11.14 -1.83
C SER A 52 8.01 9.98 -2.09
N VAL A 53 6.73 10.19 -1.85
CA VAL A 53 5.67 9.22 -2.16
C VAL A 53 4.93 9.66 -3.42
N SER A 54 4.73 8.74 -4.36
CA SER A 54 3.89 8.95 -5.54
C SER A 54 2.76 7.92 -5.54
N ILE A 55 1.51 8.37 -5.46
CA ILE A 55 0.35 7.49 -5.58
C ILE A 55 0.25 7.01 -7.03
N ILE A 56 0.14 5.69 -7.21
CA ILE A 56 -0.04 5.05 -8.52
C ILE A 56 -1.51 4.80 -8.76
N GLU A 57 -2.20 4.29 -7.74
CA GLU A 57 -3.61 3.91 -7.80
C GLU A 57 -4.21 4.06 -6.41
N GLU A 58 -5.42 4.59 -6.31
CA GLU A 58 -6.20 4.63 -5.08
C GLU A 58 -7.64 4.23 -5.37
N VAL A 59 -8.26 3.54 -4.42
CA VAL A 59 -9.65 3.10 -4.55
C VAL A 59 -10.32 3.06 -3.18
N TYR A 60 -11.59 3.45 -3.15
CA TYR A 60 -12.45 3.30 -1.98
C TYR A 60 -13.33 2.07 -2.14
N LEU A 61 -13.38 1.23 -1.11
CA LEU A 61 -14.12 -0.02 -1.11
C LEU A 61 -15.00 -0.10 0.14
N PRO A 62 -16.28 -0.50 0.03
CA PRO A 62 -17.21 -0.52 1.16
C PRO A 62 -16.83 -1.53 2.25
N THR A 63 -16.23 -2.67 1.90
CA THR A 63 -15.99 -3.77 2.85
C THR A 63 -14.52 -4.15 3.01
N THR A 64 -14.22 -4.80 4.13
CA THR A 64 -12.89 -5.33 4.45
C THR A 64 -12.46 -6.42 3.47
N GLU A 65 -13.41 -7.26 3.04
CA GLU A 65 -13.19 -8.35 2.10
C GLU A 65 -12.76 -7.81 0.73
N GLU A 66 -13.43 -6.77 0.25
CA GLU A 66 -13.10 -6.13 -1.02
C GLU A 66 -11.72 -5.45 -0.96
N ALA A 67 -11.44 -4.73 0.12
CA ALA A 67 -10.12 -4.14 0.36
C ALA A 67 -9.01 -5.20 0.35
N SER A 68 -9.23 -6.31 1.07
CA SER A 68 -8.28 -7.43 1.14
C SER A 68 -8.07 -8.09 -0.23
N ARG A 69 -9.14 -8.24 -1.01
CA ARG A 69 -9.08 -8.74 -2.39
C ARG A 69 -8.28 -7.80 -3.29
N GLN A 70 -8.49 -6.49 -3.18
CA GLN A 70 -7.74 -5.50 -3.96
C GLN A 70 -6.24 -5.56 -3.66
N ILE A 71 -5.85 -5.59 -2.38
CA ILE A 71 -4.44 -5.75 -1.99
C ILE A 71 -3.86 -7.04 -2.53
N SER A 72 -4.58 -8.15 -2.41
CA SER A 72 -4.13 -9.46 -2.90
C SER A 72 -3.94 -9.46 -4.42
N ASN A 73 -4.82 -8.81 -5.17
CA ASN A 73 -4.70 -8.65 -6.61
C ASN A 73 -3.47 -7.81 -6.97
N TRP A 74 -3.23 -6.70 -6.26
CA TRP A 74 -2.03 -5.89 -6.46
C TRP A 74 -0.74 -6.62 -6.09
N LYS A 75 -0.74 -7.52 -5.10
CA LYS A 75 0.44 -8.31 -4.73
C LYS A 75 0.84 -9.35 -5.79
N LYS A 76 -0.12 -9.85 -6.56
CA LYS A 76 0.07 -10.85 -7.63
C LYS A 76 0.62 -10.25 -8.93
N LYS A 77 0.29 -8.98 -9.21
CA LYS A 77 0.80 -8.22 -10.35
C LYS A 77 2.27 -7.82 -10.14
#